data_AF-F0Z2N7-F1
#
_entry.id   AF-F0Z2N7-F1
#
_cell.length_a   1.000
_cell.length_b   1.000
_cell.length_c   1.000
_cell.angle_alpha   90.00
_cell.angle_beta   90.00
_cell.angle_gamma   90.00
#
_symmetry.space_group_name_H-M   'P 1'
#
loop_
_entity.id
_entity.type
_entity.pdbx_description
1 polymer ?
#
loop_
_entity_poly.entity_id
_entity_poly.type
_entity_poly.pdbx_seq_one_letter_code
_entity_poly.pdbx_strand_id
1 'polypeptide(L)'
;MLTDKLKKPKGPELDESTASQMLENIFDACEVEPNTVPLSVLTSYSNYRRERFLLQKVLLVFILLFFCLVPLLFIAPDINLNLKDQGTNGKPAYELVVDTFIPVSRITATIGGSNVPVYEVADKTYSIEPALNGTMTVTVTLKNRQFASVTCEVSGVDTVSPVVLSDKMVGDQIYLYLSDPDSGVDYDNISAIDIDGKEVEPVSFDEKGNYIIFDYPEKSLNIYVPDKAGNTLHLILTVK
;
A
#
# COMPACT_ATOMS: atom_id res chain seq x y z
N MET A 1 -30.39 -18.84 -12.48
CA MET A 1 -31.02 -19.04 -13.81
C MET A 1 -30.25 -20.03 -14.74
N LEU A 2 -29.33 -20.87 -14.23
CA LEU A 2 -28.50 -21.75 -15.10
C LEU A 2 -28.63 -23.25 -14.82
N THR A 3 -29.51 -23.68 -13.91
CA THR A 3 -29.63 -25.10 -13.50
C THR A 3 -30.77 -25.88 -14.17
N ASP A 4 -31.62 -25.23 -14.97
CA ASP A 4 -32.85 -25.88 -15.49
C ASP A 4 -32.67 -26.62 -16.83
N LYS A 5 -31.53 -26.44 -17.51
CA LYS A 5 -31.28 -27.00 -18.85
C LYS A 5 -30.64 -28.39 -18.89
N LEU A 6 -30.48 -29.07 -17.75
CA LEU A 6 -29.81 -30.38 -17.65
C LEU A 6 -30.65 -31.50 -17.02
N LYS A 7 -31.99 -31.34 -16.92
CA LYS A 7 -32.86 -32.48 -16.60
C LYS A 7 -33.15 -33.27 -17.88
N LYS A 8 -32.67 -34.53 -17.94
CA LYS A 8 -33.20 -35.52 -18.89
C LYS A 8 -34.73 -35.49 -18.81
N PRO A 9 -35.46 -35.53 -19.94
CA PRO A 9 -36.91 -35.63 -19.90
C PRO A 9 -37.27 -36.85 -19.07
N LYS A 10 -38.02 -36.64 -17.99
CA LYS A 10 -38.62 -37.76 -17.25
C LYS A 10 -39.56 -38.45 -18.24
N GLY A 11 -39.23 -39.69 -18.62
CA GLY A 11 -40.16 -40.54 -19.35
C GLY A 11 -41.44 -40.76 -18.53
N PRO A 12 -42.50 -41.30 -19.13
CA PRO A 12 -43.71 -41.64 -18.40
C PRO A 12 -43.37 -42.55 -17.21
N GLU A 13 -43.72 -42.11 -15.99
CA GLU A 13 -43.53 -42.91 -14.78
C GLU A 13 -44.65 -43.96 -14.74
N LEU A 14 -44.26 -45.24 -14.82
CA LEU A 14 -45.17 -46.36 -14.65
C LEU A 14 -45.56 -46.47 -13.18
N ASP A 15 -46.85 -46.67 -12.90
CA ASP A 15 -47.34 -46.85 -11.54
C ASP A 15 -46.69 -48.10 -10.89
N GLU A 16 -46.32 -47.98 -9.62
CA GLU A 16 -45.54 -48.99 -8.89
C GLU A 16 -46.26 -50.35 -8.78
N SER A 17 -47.59 -50.33 -8.66
CA SER A 17 -48.40 -51.55 -8.61
C SER A 17 -48.43 -52.24 -9.98
N THR A 18 -48.57 -51.45 -11.05
CA THR A 18 -48.56 -51.93 -12.43
C THR A 18 -47.18 -52.48 -12.80
N ALA A 19 -46.10 -51.80 -12.38
CA ALA A 19 -44.73 -52.24 -12.60
C ALA A 19 -44.42 -53.56 -11.89
N SER A 20 -44.89 -53.71 -10.65
CA SER A 20 -44.71 -54.95 -9.87
C SER A 20 -45.46 -56.12 -10.51
N GLN A 21 -46.71 -55.91 -10.92
CA GLN A 21 -47.51 -56.93 -11.60
C GLN A 21 -46.93 -57.32 -12.96
N MET A 22 -46.44 -56.35 -13.74
CA MET A 22 -45.75 -56.64 -15.01
C MET A 22 -44.49 -57.46 -14.79
N LEU A 23 -43.72 -57.17 -13.74
CA LEU A 23 -42.51 -57.90 -13.41
C LEU A 23 -42.82 -59.37 -13.01
N GLU A 24 -43.85 -59.58 -12.19
CA GLU A 24 -44.33 -60.92 -11.84
C GLU A 24 -44.78 -61.71 -13.08
N ASN A 25 -45.57 -61.09 -13.96
CA ASN A 25 -46.03 -61.71 -15.19
C ASN A 25 -44.86 -62.09 -16.12
N ILE A 26 -43.78 -61.31 -16.14
CA ILE A 26 -42.58 -61.60 -16.93
C ILE A 26 -41.81 -62.78 -16.33
N PHE A 27 -41.64 -62.84 -15.00
CA PHE A 27 -40.99 -63.98 -14.35
C PHE A 27 -41.75 -65.28 -14.61
N ASP A 28 -43.08 -65.23 -14.50
CA ASP A 28 -43.96 -66.37 -14.77
C ASP A 28 -43.87 -66.82 -16.25
N ALA A 29 -43.89 -65.87 -17.19
CA ALA A 29 -43.72 -66.16 -18.62
C ALA A 29 -42.33 -66.69 -19.00
N CYS A 30 -41.32 -66.43 -18.18
CA CYS A 30 -39.96 -66.94 -18.34
C CYS A 30 -39.68 -68.22 -17.54
N GLU A 31 -40.67 -68.75 -16.80
CA GLU A 31 -40.53 -69.90 -15.89
C GLU A 31 -39.41 -69.71 -14.84
N VAL A 32 -39.19 -68.47 -14.40
CA VAL A 32 -38.17 -68.12 -13.40
C VAL A 32 -38.84 -67.83 -12.05
N GLU A 33 -38.19 -68.21 -10.95
CA GLU A 33 -38.68 -67.92 -9.61
C GLU A 33 -38.93 -66.41 -9.41
N PRO A 34 -40.09 -66.04 -8.84
CA PRO A 34 -40.44 -64.64 -8.66
C PRO A 34 -39.47 -63.96 -7.69
N ASN A 35 -39.23 -62.67 -7.94
CA ASN A 35 -38.32 -61.88 -7.13
C ASN A 35 -38.81 -61.80 -5.67
N THR A 36 -37.97 -62.27 -4.75
CA THR A 36 -38.29 -62.33 -3.30
C THR A 36 -38.33 -60.96 -2.62
N VAL A 37 -37.75 -59.93 -3.24
CA VAL A 37 -37.68 -58.57 -2.69
C VAL A 37 -38.69 -57.66 -3.39
N PRO A 38 -39.62 -57.01 -2.66
CA PRO A 38 -40.60 -56.11 -3.26
C PRO A 38 -39.93 -54.97 -4.06
N LEU A 39 -40.57 -54.57 -5.17
CA LEU A 39 -40.06 -53.50 -6.05
C LEU A 39 -39.90 -52.16 -5.30
N SER A 40 -40.74 -51.90 -4.30
CA SER A 40 -40.65 -50.73 -3.42
C SER A 40 -39.36 -50.68 -2.61
N VAL A 41 -38.90 -51.84 -2.13
CA VAL A 41 -37.64 -51.99 -1.38
C VAL A 41 -36.45 -51.80 -2.31
N LEU A 42 -36.49 -52.35 -3.53
CA LEU A 42 -35.44 -52.15 -4.52
C LEU A 42 -35.33 -50.69 -4.99
N THR A 43 -36.48 -50.04 -5.20
CA THR A 43 -36.55 -48.63 -5.62
C THR A 43 -36.06 -47.70 -4.52
N SER A 44 -36.49 -47.91 -3.27
CA SER A 44 -36.01 -47.13 -2.13
C SER A 44 -34.52 -47.35 -1.87
N TYR A 45 -34.01 -48.58 -1.99
CA TYR A 45 -32.57 -48.86 -1.85
C TYR A 45 -31.74 -48.20 -2.98
N SER A 46 -32.21 -48.26 -4.22
CA SER A 46 -31.59 -47.59 -5.36
C SER A 46 -31.52 -46.07 -5.16
N ASN A 47 -32.63 -45.47 -4.72
CA ASN A 47 -32.71 -44.04 -4.41
C ASN A 47 -31.77 -43.66 -3.25
N TYR A 48 -31.80 -44.42 -2.15
CA TYR A 48 -30.89 -44.23 -1.01
C TYR A 48 -29.41 -44.27 -1.44
N ARG A 49 -29.04 -45.27 -2.24
CA ARG A 49 -27.66 -45.42 -2.74
C ARG A 49 -27.28 -44.25 -3.64
N ARG A 50 -28.18 -43.82 -4.53
CA ARG A 50 -27.97 -42.68 -5.44
C ARG A 50 -27.80 -41.38 -4.67
N GLU A 51 -28.65 -41.10 -3.68
CA GLU A 51 -28.55 -39.89 -2.84
C GLU A 51 -27.23 -39.85 -2.09
N ARG A 52 -26.82 -40.97 -1.46
CA ARG A 52 -25.53 -41.06 -0.77
C ARG A 52 -24.36 -40.80 -1.71
N PHE A 53 -24.36 -41.36 -2.92
CA PHE A 53 -23.32 -41.09 -3.91
C PHE A 53 -23.29 -39.63 -4.38
N LEU A 54 -24.46 -39.00 -4.55
CA LEU A 54 -24.55 -37.58 -4.89
C LEU A 54 -23.97 -36.71 -3.78
N LEU A 55 -24.31 -36.99 -2.52
CA LEU A 55 -23.74 -36.29 -1.37
C LEU A 55 -22.22 -36.44 -1.30
N GLN A 56 -21.71 -37.66 -1.48
CA GLN A 56 -20.27 -37.91 -1.52
C GLN A 56 -19.58 -37.14 -2.66
N LYS A 57 -20.19 -37.10 -3.85
CA LYS A 57 -19.64 -36.36 -5.00
C LYS A 57 -19.64 -34.85 -4.75
N VAL A 58 -20.72 -34.31 -4.20
CA VAL A 58 -20.82 -32.88 -3.86
C VAL A 58 -19.79 -32.52 -2.80
N LEU A 59 -19.66 -33.34 -1.74
CA LEU A 59 -18.66 -33.16 -0.69
C LEU A 59 -17.23 -33.23 -1.25
N LEU A 60 -16.95 -34.18 -2.14
CA LEU A 60 -15.66 -34.29 -2.82
C LEU A 60 -15.34 -33.04 -3.66
N VAL A 61 -16.32 -32.49 -4.37
CA VAL A 61 -16.14 -31.24 -5.15
C VAL A 61 -15.81 -30.07 -4.23
N PHE A 62 -16.48 -29.94 -3.08
CA PHE A 62 -16.14 -28.90 -2.11
C PHE A 62 -14.73 -29.08 -1.54
N ILE A 63 -14.35 -30.30 -1.16
CA ILE A 63 -12.99 -30.58 -0.66
C ILE A 63 -11.94 -30.25 -1.73
N LEU A 64 -12.18 -30.64 -2.97
CA LEU A 64 -11.28 -30.34 -4.09
C LEU A 64 -11.18 -28.83 -4.33
N LEU A 65 -12.31 -28.12 -4.29
CA LEU A 65 -12.33 -26.66 -4.41
C LEU A 65 -11.51 -26.00 -3.31
N PHE A 66 -11.73 -26.39 -2.05
CA PHE A 66 -10.93 -25.87 -0.94
C PHE A 66 -9.44 -26.19 -1.11
N PHE A 67 -9.11 -27.43 -1.48
CA PHE A 67 -7.73 -27.84 -1.73
C PHE A 67 -7.05 -27.00 -2.83
N CYS A 68 -7.77 -26.70 -3.91
CA CYS A 68 -7.28 -25.80 -4.96
C CYS A 68 -7.12 -24.34 -4.49
N LEU A 69 -7.87 -23.91 -3.48
CA LEU A 69 -7.79 -22.55 -2.92
C LEU A 69 -6.72 -22.40 -1.84
N VAL A 70 -6.29 -23.49 -1.17
CA VAL A 70 -5.22 -23.48 -0.17
C VAL A 70 -3.94 -22.77 -0.64
N PRO A 71 -3.37 -23.02 -1.84
CA PRO A 71 -2.13 -22.35 -2.26
C PRO A 71 -2.25 -20.81 -2.30
N LEU A 72 -3.44 -20.26 -2.57
CA LEU A 72 -3.65 -18.81 -2.58
C LEU A 72 -3.45 -18.17 -1.19
N LEU A 73 -3.56 -18.94 -0.11
CA LEU A 73 -3.31 -18.45 1.25
C LEU A 73 -1.83 -18.21 1.54
N PHE A 74 -0.92 -18.77 0.73
CA PHE A 74 0.53 -18.72 0.97
C PHE A 74 1.30 -17.88 -0.04
N ILE A 75 0.61 -17.24 -1.00
CA ILE A 75 1.24 -16.33 -1.96
C ILE A 75 1.62 -15.04 -1.24
N ALA A 76 2.93 -14.78 -1.11
CA ALA A 76 3.50 -13.54 -0.59
C ALA A 76 3.76 -12.53 -1.72
N PRO A 77 3.79 -11.22 -1.43
CA PRO A 77 4.16 -10.21 -2.42
C PRO A 77 5.67 -10.23 -2.67
N ASP A 78 6.07 -9.94 -3.90
CA ASP A 78 7.46 -9.55 -4.22
C ASP A 78 7.55 -8.03 -4.23
N ILE A 79 8.59 -7.48 -3.60
CA ILE A 79 8.72 -6.05 -3.34
C ILE A 79 10.09 -5.56 -3.75
N ASN A 80 10.11 -4.46 -4.50
CA ASN A 80 11.33 -3.78 -4.91
C ASN A 80 11.26 -2.34 -4.44
N LEU A 81 12.30 -1.91 -3.71
CA LEU A 81 12.41 -0.55 -3.19
C LEU A 81 13.61 0.13 -3.83
N ASN A 82 13.36 1.20 -4.58
CA ASN A 82 14.38 1.93 -5.31
C ASN A 82 14.48 3.38 -4.80
N LEU A 83 15.70 3.91 -4.71
CA LEU A 83 15.90 5.33 -4.45
C LEU A 83 15.60 6.12 -5.73
N LYS A 84 14.86 7.23 -5.58
CA LYS A 84 14.59 8.17 -6.66
C LYS A 84 15.58 9.33 -6.55
N ASP A 85 16.34 9.58 -7.62
CA ASP A 85 17.48 10.52 -7.63
C ASP A 85 17.12 11.97 -7.26
N GLN A 86 15.85 12.37 -7.35
CA GLN A 86 15.37 13.70 -6.97
C GLN A 86 14.03 13.59 -6.25
N GLY A 87 14.06 13.61 -4.91
CA GLY A 87 12.86 13.95 -4.16
C GLY A 87 12.64 15.46 -4.12
N THR A 88 11.51 15.87 -3.58
CA THR A 88 11.11 17.29 -3.51
C THR A 88 11.96 18.01 -2.46
N ASN A 89 12.47 19.22 -2.76
CA ASN A 89 13.21 20.08 -1.83
C ASN A 89 14.44 19.40 -1.17
N GLY A 90 15.25 18.70 -1.95
CA GLY A 90 16.48 18.09 -1.45
C GLY A 90 16.28 16.87 -0.53
N LYS A 91 15.04 16.41 -0.30
CA LYS A 91 14.75 15.24 0.51
C LYS A 91 14.83 13.95 -0.33
N PRO A 92 15.33 12.84 0.23
CA PRO A 92 15.32 11.56 -0.48
C PRO A 92 13.88 11.05 -0.65
N ALA A 93 13.57 10.53 -1.83
CA ALA A 93 12.30 9.86 -2.11
C ALA A 93 12.56 8.43 -2.56
N TYR A 94 11.71 7.50 -2.14
CA TYR A 94 11.81 6.08 -2.50
C TYR A 94 10.57 5.63 -3.25
N GLU A 95 10.78 4.83 -4.29
CA GLU A 95 9.73 4.18 -5.05
C GLU A 95 9.66 2.70 -4.67
N LEU A 96 8.48 2.29 -4.20
CA LEU A 96 8.15 0.91 -3.88
C LEU A 96 7.28 0.34 -4.99
N VAL A 97 7.77 -0.70 -5.66
CA VAL A 97 7.02 -1.49 -6.64
C VAL A 97 6.64 -2.83 -6.02
N VAL A 98 5.36 -3.16 -6.05
CA VAL A 98 4.82 -4.39 -5.46
C VAL A 98 4.32 -5.33 -6.56
N ASP A 99 5.04 -6.40 -6.85
CA ASP A 99 4.53 -7.44 -7.74
C ASP A 99 3.71 -8.48 -6.97
N THR A 100 2.43 -8.56 -7.30
CA THR A 100 1.49 -9.45 -6.62
C THR A 100 0.25 -9.73 -7.47
N PHE A 101 -0.25 -10.97 -7.36
CA PHE A 101 -1.55 -11.36 -7.90
C PHE A 101 -2.70 -11.01 -6.93
N ILE A 102 -2.44 -11.00 -5.62
CA ILE A 102 -3.43 -10.73 -4.59
C ILE A 102 -3.40 -9.24 -4.25
N PRO A 103 -4.56 -8.57 -4.12
CA PRO A 103 -4.60 -7.14 -3.82
C PRO A 103 -3.88 -6.79 -2.52
N VAL A 104 -3.18 -5.66 -2.56
CA VAL A 104 -2.56 -5.07 -1.36
C VAL A 104 -3.65 -4.66 -0.38
N SER A 105 -3.45 -5.00 0.89
CA SER A 105 -4.34 -4.61 1.98
C SER A 105 -3.80 -3.43 2.77
N ARG A 106 -2.49 -3.37 3.01
CA ARG A 106 -1.84 -2.34 3.81
C ARG A 106 -0.36 -2.25 3.45
N ILE A 107 0.16 -1.03 3.44
CA ILE A 107 1.60 -0.76 3.41
C ILE A 107 1.94 0.09 4.63
N THR A 108 3.03 -0.25 5.31
CA THR A 108 3.56 0.51 6.44
C THR A 108 5.05 0.73 6.24
N ALA A 109 5.51 1.96 6.39
CA ALA A 109 6.91 2.29 6.42
C ALA A 109 7.25 2.88 7.78
N THR A 110 8.36 2.47 8.39
CA THR A 110 8.78 2.99 9.70
C THR A 110 10.27 3.23 9.76
N ILE A 111 10.69 4.32 10.39
CA ILE A 111 12.09 4.65 10.69
C ILE A 111 12.22 4.82 12.20
N GLY A 112 13.06 4.03 12.85
CA GLY A 112 13.24 4.09 14.31
C GLY A 112 11.95 3.94 15.12
N GLY A 113 10.94 3.22 14.58
CA GLY A 113 9.62 3.06 15.19
C GLY A 113 8.60 4.18 14.89
N SER A 114 9.02 5.25 14.22
CA SER A 114 8.13 6.33 13.75
C SER A 114 7.54 5.97 12.39
N ASN A 115 6.25 6.21 12.20
CA ASN A 115 5.57 5.93 10.93
C ASN A 115 5.95 6.96 9.86
N VAL A 116 6.30 6.48 8.66
CA VAL A 116 6.59 7.29 7.48
C VAL A 116 5.38 7.19 6.53
N PRO A 117 4.88 8.31 6.00
CA PRO A 117 3.76 8.29 5.08
C PRO A 117 4.12 7.59 3.76
N VAL A 118 3.15 6.86 3.21
CA VAL A 118 3.26 6.14 1.94
C VAL A 118 2.11 6.59 1.06
N TYR A 119 2.44 7.01 -0.17
CA TYR A 119 1.47 7.53 -1.13
C TYR A 119 1.42 6.62 -2.35
N GLU A 120 0.22 6.27 -2.82
CA GLU A 120 0.05 5.55 -4.07
C GLU A 120 0.18 6.53 -5.23
N VAL A 121 1.14 6.26 -6.14
CA VAL A 121 1.42 7.13 -7.30
C VAL A 121 0.99 6.50 -8.62
N ALA A 122 0.94 5.16 -8.68
CA ALA A 122 0.40 4.39 -9.80
C ALA A 122 -0.05 3.01 -9.32
N ASP A 123 -0.63 2.20 -10.22
CA ASP A 123 -1.04 0.83 -9.89
C ASP A 123 0.14 0.02 -9.36
N LYS A 124 0.04 -0.43 -8.10
CA LYS A 124 1.08 -1.17 -7.38
C LYS A 124 2.43 -0.45 -7.24
N THR A 125 2.44 0.86 -7.41
CA THR A 125 3.62 1.71 -7.23
C THR A 125 3.34 2.79 -6.20
N TYR A 126 4.23 2.89 -5.20
CA TYR A 126 4.06 3.76 -4.06
C TYR A 126 5.30 4.63 -3.86
N SER A 127 5.10 5.89 -3.49
CA SER A 127 6.15 6.82 -3.10
C SER A 127 6.23 6.91 -1.58
N ILE A 128 7.45 6.91 -1.06
CA ILE A 128 7.76 7.05 0.36
C ILE A 128 8.76 8.19 0.49
N GLU A 129 8.40 9.20 1.30
CA GLU A 129 9.23 10.38 1.55
C GLU A 129 9.58 10.42 3.04
N PRO A 130 10.76 9.89 3.43
CA PRO A 130 11.24 9.95 4.81
C PRO A 130 11.42 11.38 5.32
N ALA A 131 11.00 11.59 6.57
CA ALA A 131 11.23 12.84 7.29
C ALA A 131 12.42 12.78 8.26
N LEU A 132 13.07 11.61 8.38
CA LEU A 132 14.18 11.36 9.30
C LEU A 132 15.19 10.42 8.64
N ASN A 133 16.46 10.55 9.03
CA ASN A 133 17.50 9.60 8.68
C ASN A 133 17.41 8.33 9.56
N GLY A 134 17.93 7.22 9.03
CA GLY A 134 18.07 5.94 9.73
C GLY A 134 17.57 4.75 8.92
N THR A 135 17.45 3.60 9.56
CA THR A 135 17.00 2.37 8.91
C THR A 135 15.48 2.40 8.72
N MET A 136 15.03 2.49 7.47
CA MET A 136 13.62 2.37 7.10
C MET A 136 13.25 0.92 6.88
N THR A 137 12.16 0.48 7.52
CA THR A 137 11.53 -0.82 7.29
C THR A 137 10.19 -0.61 6.61
N VAL A 138 10.04 -1.14 5.40
CA VAL A 138 8.79 -1.11 4.63
C VAL A 138 8.18 -2.50 4.67
N THR A 139 6.92 -2.61 5.06
CA THR A 139 6.17 -3.87 5.12
C THR A 139 4.90 -3.75 4.29
N VAL A 140 4.74 -4.69 3.36
CA VAL A 140 3.56 -4.80 2.50
C VAL A 140 2.77 -6.01 2.94
N THR A 141 1.48 -5.83 3.23
CA THR A 141 0.54 -6.89 3.62
C THR A 141 -0.56 -7.02 2.58
N LEU A 142 -0.80 -8.24 2.11
CA LEU A 142 -1.83 -8.59 1.14
C LEU A 142 -3.15 -8.97 1.83
N LYS A 143 -4.25 -9.02 1.06
CA LYS A 143 -5.57 -9.43 1.60
C LYS A 143 -5.62 -10.87 2.13
N ASN A 144 -4.75 -11.76 1.68
CA ASN A 144 -4.60 -13.11 2.23
C ASN A 144 -3.75 -13.14 3.53
N ARG A 145 -3.36 -11.97 4.06
CA ARG A 145 -2.52 -11.78 5.25
C ARG A 145 -1.06 -12.21 5.12
N GLN A 146 -0.62 -12.62 3.93
CA GLN A 146 0.80 -12.74 3.66
C GLN A 146 1.44 -11.37 3.56
N PHE A 147 2.72 -11.30 3.92
CA PHE A 147 3.46 -10.05 3.94
C PHE A 147 4.90 -10.26 3.51
N ALA A 148 5.52 -9.19 3.02
CA ALA A 148 6.96 -9.10 2.80
C ALA A 148 7.46 -7.79 3.39
N SER A 149 8.72 -7.79 3.84
CA SER A 149 9.37 -6.62 4.42
C SER A 149 10.74 -6.41 3.79
N VAL A 150 11.08 -5.16 3.52
CA VAL A 150 12.38 -4.74 3.01
C VAL A 150 12.91 -3.62 3.88
N THR A 151 14.22 -3.62 4.12
CA THR A 151 14.91 -2.59 4.91
C THR A 151 15.92 -1.86 4.04
N CYS A 152 15.98 -0.54 4.16
CA CYS A 152 17.02 0.27 3.52
C CYS A 152 17.53 1.35 4.49
N GLU A 153 18.77 1.77 4.30
CA GLU A 153 19.31 2.94 4.99
C GLU A 153 18.83 4.21 4.30
N VAL A 154 18.31 5.15 5.09
CA VAL A 154 17.90 6.48 4.66
C VAL A 154 18.91 7.49 5.21
N SER A 155 19.50 8.26 4.30
CA SER A 155 20.40 9.37 4.60
C SER A 155 20.07 10.58 3.74
N GLY A 156 20.57 11.76 4.13
CA GLY A 156 20.37 13.00 3.37
C GLY A 156 19.08 13.76 3.70
N VAL A 157 18.34 13.35 4.73
CA VAL A 157 17.27 14.20 5.28
C VAL A 157 17.91 15.24 6.20
N ASP A 158 17.86 16.49 5.79
CA ASP A 158 18.24 17.63 6.62
C ASP A 158 17.00 18.23 7.30
N THR A 159 17.10 18.42 8.61
CA THR A 159 16.03 18.95 9.47
C THR A 159 16.51 20.14 10.31
N VAL A 160 17.74 20.59 10.11
CA VAL A 160 18.35 21.65 10.90
C VAL A 160 18.26 22.94 10.12
N SER A 161 17.71 24.00 10.71
CA SER A 161 17.71 25.31 10.08
C SER A 161 19.13 25.90 10.01
N PRO A 162 19.41 26.79 9.03
CA PRO A 162 20.64 27.55 8.99
C PRO A 162 20.95 28.29 10.29
N VAL A 163 22.21 28.64 10.49
CA VAL A 163 22.65 29.44 11.65
C VAL A 163 23.41 30.69 11.22
N VAL A 164 23.30 31.76 12.01
CA VAL A 164 24.19 32.92 11.89
C VAL A 164 25.47 32.63 12.66
N LEU A 165 26.61 32.65 11.97
CA LEU A 165 27.93 32.50 12.58
C LEU A 165 28.41 33.80 13.23
N SER A 166 28.17 34.92 12.54
CA SER A 166 28.56 36.24 13.02
C SER A 166 27.81 37.33 12.26
N ASP A 167 27.65 38.47 12.89
CA ASP A 167 27.22 39.71 12.27
C ASP A 167 28.34 40.75 12.31
N LYS A 168 28.41 41.61 11.29
CA LYS A 168 29.35 42.72 11.24
C LYS A 168 28.72 43.95 10.63
N MET A 169 28.87 45.08 11.29
CA MET A 169 28.50 46.38 10.73
C MET A 169 29.70 47.00 10.00
N VAL A 170 29.49 47.40 8.74
CA VAL A 170 30.48 48.10 7.93
C VAL A 170 29.80 49.32 7.31
N GLY A 171 30.07 50.51 7.87
CA GLY A 171 29.35 51.72 7.49
C GLY A 171 27.89 51.64 7.91
N ASP A 172 26.97 51.86 6.97
CA ASP A 172 25.52 51.78 7.18
C ASP A 172 24.95 50.43 6.71
N GLN A 173 25.77 49.39 6.66
CA GLN A 173 25.39 48.06 6.19
C GLN A 173 25.72 46.98 7.20
N ILE A 174 24.86 45.98 7.26
CA ILE A 174 24.95 44.83 8.15
C ILE A 174 25.26 43.60 7.29
N TYR A 175 26.35 42.94 7.61
CA TYR A 175 26.80 41.69 7.02
C TYR A 175 26.39 40.56 7.97
N LEU A 176 25.58 39.63 7.49
CA LEU A 176 25.20 38.43 8.24
C LEU A 176 25.91 37.24 7.61
N TYR A 177 26.83 36.62 8.35
CA TYR A 177 27.51 35.40 7.92
C TYR A 177 26.69 34.19 8.34
N LEU A 178 26.30 33.38 7.36
CA LEU A 178 25.40 32.25 7.52
C LEU A 178 26.15 30.93 7.36
N SER A 179 25.64 29.87 7.94
CA SER A 179 26.16 28.52 7.73
C SER A 179 25.04 27.51 7.80
N ASP A 180 25.06 26.61 6.84
CA ASP A 180 24.29 25.38 6.87
C ASP A 180 25.16 24.26 6.25
N PRO A 181 25.65 23.31 7.05
CA PRO A 181 26.61 22.32 6.59
C PRO A 181 25.98 21.15 5.81
N ASP A 182 24.67 20.95 5.94
CA ASP A 182 23.98 19.76 5.47
C ASP A 182 23.34 20.00 4.08
N SER A 183 22.39 20.92 3.97
CA SER A 183 21.74 21.25 2.68
C SER A 183 22.26 22.54 2.04
N GLY A 184 22.85 23.42 2.84
CA GLY A 184 23.32 24.73 2.42
C GLY A 184 22.19 25.77 2.41
N VAL A 185 22.59 27.03 2.55
CA VAL A 185 21.65 28.17 2.56
C VAL A 185 21.10 28.41 1.15
N ASP A 186 19.80 28.70 1.07
CA ASP A 186 19.14 29.12 -0.17
C ASP A 186 19.08 30.64 -0.24
N TYR A 187 20.15 31.25 -0.77
CA TYR A 187 20.31 32.70 -0.83
C TYR A 187 19.28 33.39 -1.73
N ASP A 188 18.80 32.71 -2.77
CA ASP A 188 17.84 33.27 -3.74
C ASP A 188 16.46 33.48 -3.11
N ASN A 189 16.12 32.74 -2.05
CA ASN A 189 14.82 32.80 -1.38
C ASN A 189 14.86 33.48 0.01
N ILE A 190 15.95 34.18 0.33
CA ILE A 190 16.01 34.97 1.57
C ILE A 190 15.07 36.18 1.45
N SER A 191 14.19 36.34 2.45
CA SER A 191 13.26 37.47 2.51
C SER A 191 13.38 38.21 3.83
N ALA A 192 13.08 39.51 3.81
CA ALA A 192 13.00 40.31 5.00
C ALA A 192 11.78 41.22 4.98
N ILE A 193 11.16 41.41 6.15
CA ILE A 193 9.92 42.18 6.31
C ILE A 193 10.08 43.13 7.49
N ASP A 194 9.82 44.42 7.27
CA ASP A 194 9.83 45.40 8.34
C ASP A 194 8.62 45.25 9.28
N ILE A 195 8.62 46.02 10.38
CA ILE A 195 7.53 45.99 11.37
C ILE A 195 6.16 46.42 10.78
N ASP A 196 6.14 47.15 9.67
CA ASP A 196 4.91 47.61 9.00
C ASP A 196 4.42 46.63 7.94
N GLY A 197 5.11 45.49 7.75
CA GLY A 197 4.77 44.46 6.79
C GLY A 197 5.29 44.72 5.37
N LYS A 198 6.20 45.68 5.20
CA LYS A 198 6.83 45.97 3.91
C LYS A 198 8.04 45.07 3.71
N GLU A 199 8.12 44.47 2.52
CA GLU A 199 9.25 43.66 2.11
C GLU A 199 10.50 44.53 1.87
N VAL A 200 11.63 44.05 2.36
CA VAL A 200 12.95 44.69 2.27
C VAL A 200 13.89 43.72 1.58
N GLU A 201 14.35 44.09 0.39
CA GLU A 201 15.32 43.28 -0.35
C GLU A 201 16.73 43.45 0.23
N PRO A 202 17.56 42.39 0.21
CA PRO A 202 18.97 42.51 0.54
C PRO A 202 19.70 43.34 -0.51
N VAL A 203 20.73 44.07 -0.08
CA VAL A 203 21.59 44.86 -0.98
C VAL A 203 22.37 43.95 -1.92
N SER A 204 22.92 42.87 -1.37
CA SER A 204 23.58 41.81 -2.11
C SER A 204 23.86 40.61 -1.20
N PHE A 205 24.20 39.48 -1.80
CA PHE A 205 24.66 38.29 -1.10
C PHE A 205 25.84 37.66 -1.85
N ASP A 206 26.66 36.91 -1.14
CA ASP A 206 27.79 36.16 -1.70
C ASP A 206 27.77 34.73 -1.15
N GLU A 207 27.37 33.79 -2.00
CA GLU A 207 27.32 32.37 -1.65
C GLU A 207 28.70 31.79 -1.32
N LYS A 208 29.78 32.28 -1.94
CA LYS A 208 31.13 31.78 -1.69
C LYS A 208 31.68 32.33 -0.37
N GLY A 209 31.33 33.56 -0.07
CA GLY A 209 31.67 34.23 1.19
C GLY A 209 30.77 33.83 2.35
N ASN A 210 29.65 33.17 2.08
CA ASN A 210 28.60 32.80 3.02
C ASN A 210 28.00 33.99 3.79
N TYR A 211 27.71 35.10 3.11
CA TYR A 211 27.10 36.26 3.76
C TYR A 211 26.03 36.95 2.91
N ILE A 212 25.13 37.64 3.61
CA ILE A 212 24.13 38.54 3.05
C ILE A 212 24.28 39.93 3.64
N ILE A 213 24.01 40.95 2.84
CA ILE A 213 24.15 42.36 3.18
C ILE A 213 22.78 43.01 3.16
N PHE A 214 22.41 43.65 4.27
CA PHE A 214 21.27 44.56 4.37
C PHE A 214 21.77 45.97 4.69
N ASP A 215 21.06 46.98 4.19
CA ASP A 215 21.23 48.34 4.72
C ASP A 215 20.71 48.37 6.17
N TYR A 216 21.33 49.19 7.01
CA TYR A 216 20.95 49.33 8.40
C TYR A 216 19.50 49.86 8.45
N PRO A 217 18.55 49.10 9.02
CA PRO A 217 17.16 49.47 8.85
C PRO A 217 16.77 50.57 9.84
N GLU A 218 15.89 51.48 9.42
CA GLU A 218 15.33 52.51 10.31
C GLU A 218 14.36 51.91 11.35
N LYS A 219 13.83 50.71 11.09
CA LYS A 219 12.87 49.98 11.92
C LYS A 219 13.31 48.53 12.11
N SER A 220 12.80 47.86 13.13
CA SER A 220 13.10 46.44 13.34
C SER A 220 12.69 45.60 12.12
N LEU A 221 13.54 44.62 11.78
CA LEU A 221 13.42 43.81 10.58
C LEU A 221 13.32 42.32 10.96
N ASN A 222 12.34 41.62 10.39
CA ASN A 222 12.24 40.16 10.46
C ASN A 222 12.90 39.58 9.22
N ILE A 223 13.92 38.75 9.38
CA ILE A 223 14.66 38.13 8.27
C ILE A 223 14.39 36.62 8.30
N TYR A 224 14.01 36.06 7.16
CA TYR A 224 13.76 34.64 6.95
C TYR A 224 14.81 34.09 6.00
N VAL A 225 15.64 33.18 6.51
CA VAL A 225 16.74 32.57 5.77
C VAL A 225 16.42 31.09 5.58
N PRO A 226 15.92 30.67 4.39
CA PRO A 226 15.70 29.27 4.10
C PRO A 226 17.01 28.53 3.78
N ASP A 227 17.03 27.23 4.02
CA ASP A 227 17.99 26.30 3.43
C ASP A 227 17.41 25.62 2.18
N LYS A 228 18.21 24.77 1.53
CA LYS A 228 17.78 23.99 0.36
C LYS A 228 16.92 22.77 0.71
N ALA A 229 16.82 22.40 2.00
CA ALA A 229 15.97 21.34 2.50
C ALA A 229 14.54 21.81 2.92
N GLY A 230 14.31 23.13 2.89
CA GLY A 230 13.07 23.79 3.27
C GLY A 230 12.95 24.12 4.76
N ASN A 231 14.01 24.01 5.56
CA ASN A 231 14.02 24.59 6.91
C ASN A 231 14.31 26.09 6.81
N THR A 232 13.88 26.87 7.81
CA THR A 232 14.04 28.33 7.78
C THR A 232 14.51 28.83 9.13
N LEU A 233 15.54 29.67 9.09
CA LEU A 233 15.97 30.46 10.23
C LEU A 233 15.20 31.79 10.23
N HIS A 234 14.57 32.11 11.36
CA HIS A 234 13.92 33.40 11.58
C HIS A 234 14.77 34.26 12.52
N LEU A 235 15.19 35.43 12.04
CA LEU A 235 15.97 36.40 12.78
C LEU A 235 15.15 37.68 12.99
N ILE A 236 15.39 38.35 14.10
CA ILE A 236 14.82 39.67 14.40
C ILE A 236 15.96 40.63 14.62
N LEU A 237 16.13 41.57 13.70
CA LEU A 237 17.07 42.66 13.82
C LEU A 237 16.38 43.84 14.49
N THR A 238 16.84 44.22 15.68
CA THR A 238 16.24 45.30 16.46
C THR A 238 17.13 46.55 16.38
N VAL A 239 16.53 47.66 15.98
CA VAL A 239 17.20 48.98 15.98
C VAL A 239 17.28 49.47 17.43
N LYS A 240 18.46 49.94 17.84
CA LYS A 240 18.71 50.45 19.20
C LYS A 240 18.48 51.95 19.31
#